data_AF-A0A2G4GSI4-F1
#
_entry.id   AF-A0A2G4GSI4-F1
#
_cell.length_a   1.000
_cell.length_b   1.000
_cell.length_c   1.000
_cell.angle_alpha   90.00
_cell.angle_beta   90.00
_cell.angle_gamma   90.00
#
_symmetry.space_group_name_H-M   'P 1'
#
loop_
_entity.id
_entity.type
_entity.pdbx_description
1 polymer ?
#
loop_
_entity_poly.entity_id
_entity_poly.type
_entity_poly.pdbx_seq_one_letter_code
_entity_poly.pdbx_strand_id
1 'polypeptide(L)'
;MVNGRIGEAKQELYKAIVALPDFASVYVVFYDSSEPWAFSDRWERVRSSMVKKLKTWLNNVGPSGGTEPTPAFRAVFALDARPDVIFFLSDGEIPPESIAQIRQMNARGKRVTINAIAFGDESGSQQLRQIAQEADGEFRQVRPKGGNGDNPP
;
A
#
# COMPACT_ATOMS: atom_id res chain seq x y z
N MET A 1 -10.26 16.63 -11.45
CA MET A 1 -9.71 15.39 -12.05
C MET A 1 -8.99 14.53 -10.99
N VAL A 2 -9.57 14.35 -9.80
CA VAL A 2 -8.90 13.65 -8.67
C VAL A 2 -9.19 12.14 -8.67
N ASN A 3 -10.26 11.70 -9.36
CA ASN A 3 -10.73 10.31 -9.36
C ASN A 3 -9.85 9.31 -10.16
N GLY A 4 -8.97 9.79 -11.05
CA GLY A 4 -8.15 8.90 -11.89
C GLY A 4 -7.05 8.17 -11.12
N ARG A 5 -6.27 8.90 -10.31
CA ARG A 5 -5.08 8.38 -9.62
C ARG A 5 -5.43 7.31 -8.58
N ILE A 6 -6.45 7.54 -7.76
CA ILE A 6 -6.88 6.56 -6.75
C ILE A 6 -7.52 5.31 -7.38
N GLY A 7 -8.22 5.47 -8.50
CA GLY A 7 -8.78 4.35 -9.25
C GLY A 7 -7.69 3.44 -9.81
N GLU A 8 -6.64 4.04 -10.40
CA GLU A 8 -5.47 3.31 -10.88
C GLU A 8 -4.72 2.61 -9.75
N ALA A 9 -4.48 3.29 -8.63
CA ALA A 9 -3.82 2.69 -7.47
C ALA A 9 -4.56 1.45 -6.94
N LYS A 10 -5.89 1.52 -6.85
CA LYS A 10 -6.73 0.38 -6.47
C LYS A 10 -6.71 -0.76 -7.49
N GLN A 11 -6.68 -0.44 -8.78
CA GLN A 11 -6.57 -1.46 -9.82
C GLN A 11 -5.23 -2.18 -9.76
N GLU A 12 -4.13 -1.46 -9.53
CA GLU A 12 -2.81 -2.06 -9.37
C GLU A 12 -2.72 -2.90 -8.09
N LEU A 13 -3.26 -2.43 -6.97
CA LEU A 13 -3.38 -3.22 -5.74
C LEU A 13 -4.17 -4.52 -5.97
N TYR A 14 -5.31 -4.42 -6.65
CA TYR A 14 -6.13 -5.59 -7.00
C TYR A 14 -5.34 -6.59 -7.86
N LYS A 15 -4.65 -6.13 -8.90
CA LYS A 15 -3.82 -6.99 -9.76
C LYS A 15 -2.70 -7.67 -8.98
N ALA A 16 -2.02 -6.93 -8.09
CA ALA A 16 -0.95 -7.48 -7.27
C ALA A 16 -1.46 -8.59 -6.34
N ILE A 17 -2.59 -8.37 -5.66
CA ILE A 17 -3.17 -9.37 -4.76
C ILE A 17 -3.64 -10.62 -5.52
N VAL A 18 -4.25 -10.46 -6.69
CA VAL A 18 -4.73 -11.58 -7.50
C VAL A 18 -3.60 -12.40 -8.13
N ALA A 19 -2.43 -11.79 -8.34
CA ALA A 19 -1.24 -12.48 -8.84
C ALA A 19 -0.50 -13.27 -7.76
N LEU A 20 -0.87 -13.13 -6.48
CA LEU A 20 -0.26 -13.90 -5.40
C LEU A 20 -0.62 -15.39 -5.50
N PRO A 21 0.30 -16.29 -5.09
CA PRO A 21 0.00 -17.71 -5.00
C PRO A 21 -1.22 -17.98 -4.10
N ASP A 22 -1.96 -19.05 -4.38
CA ASP A 22 -3.16 -19.43 -3.63
C ASP A 22 -2.90 -19.85 -2.17
N PHE A 23 -1.62 -20.04 -1.81
CA PHE A 23 -1.15 -20.26 -0.45
C PHE A 23 -0.85 -19.00 0.33
N ALA A 24 -0.78 -17.84 -0.33
CA ALA A 24 -0.63 -16.57 0.35
C ALA A 24 -1.89 -16.23 1.15
N SER A 25 -1.68 -15.58 2.28
CA SER A 25 -2.74 -14.89 3.02
C SER A 25 -2.42 -13.41 3.03
N VAL A 26 -3.45 -12.57 2.93
CA VAL A 26 -3.32 -11.12 2.88
C VAL A 26 -4.09 -10.47 4.01
N TYR A 27 -3.55 -9.36 4.50
CA TYR A 27 -4.24 -8.44 5.39
C TYR A 27 -4.11 -7.06 4.74
N VAL A 28 -5.24 -6.47 4.36
CA VAL A 28 -5.28 -5.24 3.56
C VAL A 28 -5.84 -4.11 4.41
N VAL A 29 -5.12 -2.99 4.49
CA VAL A 29 -5.47 -1.83 5.30
C VAL A 29 -5.35 -0.58 4.44
N PHE A 30 -6.40 0.24 4.41
CA PHE A 30 -6.30 1.64 3.97
C PHE A 30 -5.99 2.54 5.16
N TYR A 31 -5.25 3.60 4.87
CA TYR A 31 -4.90 4.62 5.85
C TYR A 31 -5.07 6.00 5.23
N ASP A 32 -5.34 6.97 6.08
CA ASP A 32 -5.44 8.39 5.82
C ASP A 32 -5.16 9.12 7.15
N SER A 33 -5.67 10.34 7.36
CA SER A 33 -5.59 11.00 8.67
C SER A 33 -6.60 10.52 9.72
N SER A 34 -7.41 9.51 9.42
CA SER A 34 -8.40 8.88 10.29
C SER A 34 -7.98 7.46 10.70
N GLU A 35 -8.89 6.72 11.33
CA GLU A 35 -8.60 5.37 11.80
C GLU A 35 -8.39 4.40 10.62
N PRO A 36 -7.34 3.55 10.63
CA PRO A 36 -7.08 2.63 9.53
C PRO A 36 -8.26 1.71 9.25
N TRP A 37 -8.62 1.58 7.99
CA TRP A 37 -9.74 0.74 7.58
C TRP A 37 -9.24 -0.57 6.99
N ALA A 38 -9.36 -1.65 7.76
CA ALA A 38 -9.00 -2.99 7.33
C ALA A 38 -10.12 -3.66 6.52
N PHE A 39 -9.73 -4.42 5.50
CA PHE A 39 -10.65 -5.25 4.71
C PHE A 39 -11.26 -6.40 5.51
N SER A 40 -10.50 -6.96 6.45
CA SER A 40 -10.88 -8.07 7.31
C SER A 40 -10.22 -7.88 8.69
N ASP A 41 -10.78 -8.51 9.72
CA ASP A 41 -10.23 -8.57 11.08
C ASP A 41 -9.13 -9.62 11.24
N ARG A 42 -8.89 -10.41 10.19
CA ARG A 42 -7.95 -11.53 10.17
C ARG A 42 -7.25 -11.66 8.82
N TRP A 43 -6.19 -12.46 8.81
CA TRP A 43 -5.53 -12.90 7.59
C TRP A 43 -6.51 -13.67 6.69
N GLU A 44 -6.63 -13.24 5.43
CA GLU A 44 -7.51 -13.83 4.44
C GLU A 44 -6.70 -14.57 3.37
N ARG A 45 -6.95 -15.88 3.20
CA ARG A 45 -6.28 -16.66 2.17
C ARG A 45 -6.74 -16.23 0.78
N VAL A 46 -5.81 -16.14 -0.17
CA VAL A 46 -6.11 -15.73 -1.54
C VAL A 46 -6.94 -16.80 -2.25
N ARG A 47 -8.27 -16.59 -2.28
CA ARG A 47 -9.27 -17.45 -2.93
C ARG A 47 -10.23 -16.60 -3.75
N SER A 48 -10.88 -17.20 -4.75
CA SER A 48 -11.78 -16.49 -5.68
C SER A 48 -12.92 -15.74 -4.97
N SER A 49 -13.44 -16.26 -3.85
CA SER A 49 -14.48 -15.60 -3.05
C SER A 49 -13.96 -14.35 -2.33
N MET A 50 -12.75 -14.42 -1.76
CA MET A 50 -12.07 -13.29 -1.13
C MET A 50 -11.79 -12.20 -2.16
N VAL A 51 -11.23 -12.57 -3.31
CA VAL A 51 -10.91 -11.63 -4.41
C VAL A 51 -12.16 -10.86 -4.87
N LYS A 52 -13.32 -11.52 -4.98
CA LYS A 52 -14.60 -10.86 -5.31
C LYS A 52 -14.99 -9.83 -4.24
N LYS A 53 -14.89 -10.19 -2.96
CA LYS A 53 -15.18 -9.28 -1.82
C LYS A 53 -14.23 -8.10 -1.79
N LEU A 54 -12.93 -8.35 -2.00
CA LEU A 54 -11.89 -7.32 -2.06
C LEU A 54 -12.19 -6.31 -3.17
N LYS A 55 -12.57 -6.78 -4.37
CA LYS A 55 -12.94 -5.89 -5.48
C LYS A 55 -14.10 -4.96 -5.11
N THR A 56 -15.16 -5.51 -4.50
CA THR A 56 -16.31 -4.71 -4.05
C THR A 56 -15.90 -3.70 -2.98
N TRP A 57 -15.08 -4.11 -2.02
CA TRP A 57 -14.59 -3.23 -0.96
C TRP A 57 -13.71 -2.09 -1.52
N LEU A 58 -12.76 -2.39 -2.40
CA LEU A 58 -11.91 -1.40 -3.06
C LEU A 58 -12.72 -0.35 -3.83
N ASN A 59 -13.82 -0.75 -4.48
CA ASN A 59 -14.71 0.17 -5.18
C ASN A 59 -15.44 1.14 -4.25
N ASN A 60 -15.66 0.75 -2.99
CA ASN A 60 -16.38 1.55 -1.99
C ASN A 60 -15.46 2.49 -1.20
N VAL A 61 -14.14 2.27 -1.22
CA VAL A 61 -13.19 3.19 -0.57
C VAL A 61 -13.24 4.56 -1.26
N GLY A 62 -13.45 5.65 -0.53
CA GLY A 62 -13.37 7.00 -1.08
C GLY A 62 -11.94 7.54 -1.05
N PRO A 63 -11.58 8.55 -1.86
CA PRO A 63 -10.44 9.40 -1.53
C PRO A 63 -10.74 10.12 -0.22
N SER A 64 -9.78 10.10 0.71
CA SER A 64 -9.85 10.80 1.97
C SER A 64 -8.63 11.71 2.13
N GLY A 65 -8.73 12.67 3.06
CA GLY A 65 -7.71 13.70 3.25
C GLY A 65 -6.57 13.23 4.16
N GLY A 66 -5.35 13.61 3.77
CA GLY A 66 -4.11 13.45 4.54
C GLY A 66 -3.49 12.06 4.48
N THR A 67 -2.25 11.96 4.97
CA THR A 67 -1.38 10.79 4.78
C THR A 67 -0.67 10.46 6.09
N GLU A 68 -1.31 9.71 6.98
CA GLU A 68 -0.70 9.27 8.24
C GLU A 68 -0.62 7.73 8.31
N PRO A 69 0.51 7.13 7.91
CA PRO A 69 0.63 5.67 7.83
C PRO A 69 0.89 5.01 9.19
N THR A 70 1.31 5.75 10.22
CA THR A 70 1.72 5.18 11.50
C THR A 70 0.66 4.28 12.14
N PRO A 71 -0.62 4.70 12.26
CA PRO A 71 -1.64 3.87 12.89
C PRO A 71 -1.85 2.54 12.15
N ALA A 72 -1.78 2.55 10.82
CA ALA A 72 -1.94 1.34 10.02
C ALA A 72 -0.77 0.37 10.21
N PHE A 73 0.47 0.87 10.20
CA PHE A 73 1.63 0.03 10.49
C PHE A 73 1.58 -0.52 11.92
N ARG A 74 1.13 0.27 12.90
CA ARG A 74 0.96 -0.19 14.28
C ARG A 74 -0.03 -1.34 14.37
N ALA A 75 -1.19 -1.24 13.70
CA ALA A 75 -2.19 -2.30 13.64
C ALA A 75 -1.61 -3.58 13.00
N VAL A 76 -0.92 -3.44 11.87
CA VAL A 76 -0.30 -4.57 11.15
C VAL A 76 0.80 -5.25 11.97
N PHE A 77 1.64 -4.47 12.67
CA PHE A 77 2.70 -5.02 13.51
C PHE A 77 2.20 -5.62 14.83
N ALA A 78 0.97 -5.30 15.24
CA ALA A 78 0.33 -5.86 16.43
C ALA A 78 -0.44 -7.17 16.17
N LEU A 79 -0.54 -7.62 14.91
CA LEU A 79 -1.18 -8.89 14.58
C LEU A 79 -0.44 -10.07 15.22
N ASP A 80 -1.19 -11.05 15.74
CA ASP A 80 -0.62 -12.29 16.32
C ASP A 80 0.34 -12.99 15.35
N ALA A 81 -0.07 -13.08 14.09
CA ALA A 81 0.78 -13.49 12.98
C ALA A 81 1.34 -12.25 12.30
N ARG A 82 2.60 -11.93 12.62
CA ARG A 82 3.33 -10.81 11.99
C ARG A 82 3.52 -11.08 10.49
N PRO A 83 3.37 -10.07 9.61
CA PRO A 83 3.64 -10.23 8.18
C PRO A 83 5.09 -10.66 7.90
N ASP A 84 5.27 -11.44 6.83
CA ASP A 84 6.59 -11.66 6.22
C ASP A 84 6.99 -10.49 5.31
N VAL A 85 6.01 -9.96 4.59
CA VAL A 85 6.17 -8.88 3.60
C VAL A 85 5.03 -7.88 3.73
N ILE A 86 5.34 -6.59 3.68
CA ILE A 86 4.38 -5.49 3.56
C ILE A 86 4.56 -4.83 2.19
N PHE A 87 3.44 -4.58 1.52
CA PHE A 87 3.40 -3.69 0.35
C PHE A 87 2.81 -2.35 0.78
N PHE A 88 3.65 -1.32 0.81
CA PHE A 88 3.29 0.02 1.23
C PHE A 88 3.02 0.92 0.03
N LEU A 89 1.77 1.34 -0.13
CA LEU A 89 1.28 2.11 -1.27
C LEU A 89 0.98 3.53 -0.82
N SER A 90 1.60 4.54 -1.44
CA SER A 90 1.35 5.97 -1.14
C SER A 90 1.41 6.82 -2.41
N ASP A 91 0.63 7.88 -2.49
CA ASP A 91 0.61 8.85 -3.58
C ASP A 91 1.53 10.07 -3.35
N GLY A 92 2.21 10.11 -2.21
CA GLY A 92 3.20 11.14 -1.94
C GLY A 92 3.43 11.38 -0.46
N GLU A 93 3.86 12.61 -0.17
CA GLU A 93 4.44 13.11 1.09
C GLU A 93 3.99 12.36 2.34
N ILE A 94 4.97 11.67 2.96
CA ILE A 94 4.80 11.05 4.26
C ILE A 94 5.56 11.90 5.28
N PRO A 95 4.97 12.20 6.44
CA PRO A 95 5.68 12.91 7.49
C PRO A 95 6.98 12.18 7.86
N PRO A 96 8.13 12.86 7.96
CA PRO A 96 9.40 12.23 8.35
C PRO A 96 9.32 11.49 9.69
N GLU A 97 8.47 11.94 10.60
CA GLU A 97 8.21 11.27 11.87
C GLU A 97 7.60 9.88 11.67
N SER A 98 6.60 9.75 10.78
CA SER A 98 5.96 8.46 10.48
C SER A 98 6.97 7.47 9.90
N ILE A 99 7.91 7.93 9.06
CA ILE A 99 9.02 7.11 8.55
C ILE A 99 9.89 6.57 9.70
N ALA A 100 10.29 7.43 10.63
CA ALA A 100 11.09 7.05 11.79
C ALA A 100 10.36 6.04 12.69
N GLN A 101 9.06 6.22 12.89
CA GLN A 101 8.24 5.31 13.68
C GLN A 101 8.06 3.96 12.99
N ILE A 102 7.84 3.92 11.67
CA ILE A 102 7.78 2.67 10.89
C ILE A 102 9.08 1.88 11.02
N ARG A 103 10.23 2.55 10.90
CA ARG A 103 11.56 1.93 11.11
C ARG A 103 11.67 1.31 12.49
N GLN A 104 11.31 2.08 13.52
CA GLN A 104 11.39 1.61 14.90
C GLN A 104 10.50 0.38 15.13
N MET A 105 9.29 0.38 14.55
CA MET A 105 8.38 -0.78 14.63
C MET A 105 8.96 -1.99 13.89
N ASN A 106 9.50 -1.82 12.69
CA ASN A 106 10.07 -2.93 11.93
C ASN A 106 11.32 -3.54 12.60
N ALA A 107 12.12 -2.71 13.28
CA ALA A 107 13.30 -3.15 14.03
C ALA A 107 12.96 -3.97 15.29
N ARG A 108 11.73 -3.87 15.81
CA ARG A 108 11.28 -4.66 16.96
C ARG A 108 10.76 -6.01 16.47
N GLY A 109 11.43 -7.12 16.76
CA GLY A 109 10.98 -8.49 16.44
C GLY A 109 11.46 -9.02 15.09
N LYS A 110 10.75 -10.00 14.50
CA LYS A 110 11.08 -10.58 13.18
C LYS A 110 11.04 -9.50 12.08
N ARG A 111 12.19 -9.19 11.49
CA ARG A 111 12.30 -8.20 10.42
C ARG A 111 11.33 -8.51 9.27
N VAL A 112 10.54 -7.51 8.88
CA VAL A 112 9.53 -7.61 7.82
C VAL A 112 10.06 -6.91 6.59
N THR A 113 9.97 -7.56 5.43
CA THR A 113 10.33 -6.92 4.17
C THR A 113 9.28 -5.90 3.78
N ILE A 114 9.67 -4.66 3.48
CA ILE A 114 8.73 -3.61 3.07
C ILE A 114 9.01 -3.25 1.60
N ASN A 115 8.08 -3.61 0.71
CA ASN A 115 8.09 -3.13 -0.66
C ASN A 115 7.27 -1.83 -0.72
N ALA A 116 7.80 -0.79 -1.36
CA ALA A 116 7.13 0.49 -1.48
C ALA A 116 6.71 0.78 -2.92
N ILE A 117 5.47 1.21 -3.10
CA ILE A 117 4.89 1.59 -4.39
C ILE A 117 4.43 3.04 -4.29
N ALA A 118 5.09 3.92 -5.05
CA ALA A 118 4.72 5.33 -5.13
C ALA A 118 3.84 5.58 -6.35
N PHE A 119 2.73 6.31 -6.17
CA PHE A 119 1.90 6.81 -7.26
C PHE A 119 2.19 8.29 -7.50
N GLY A 120 2.44 8.69 -8.75
CA GLY A 120 2.64 10.12 -9.09
C GLY A 120 4.10 10.58 -9.11
N ASP A 121 4.34 11.85 -8.79
CA ASP A 121 5.61 12.55 -9.06
C ASP A 121 6.74 12.18 -8.09
N GLU A 122 7.98 12.39 -8.55
CA GLU A 122 9.20 11.89 -7.92
C GLU A 122 9.54 12.57 -6.59
N SER A 123 9.08 13.81 -6.36
CA SER A 123 9.45 14.64 -5.20
C SER A 123 9.04 14.04 -3.85
N GLY A 124 7.91 13.31 -3.79
CA GLY A 124 7.45 12.63 -2.57
C GLY A 124 7.95 11.19 -2.41
N SER A 125 8.73 10.67 -3.36
CA SER A 125 9.02 9.24 -3.46
C SER A 125 10.32 8.79 -2.79
N GLN A 126 11.21 9.73 -2.43
CA GLN A 126 12.52 9.41 -1.83
C GLN A 126 12.40 8.70 -0.48
N GLN A 127 11.47 9.14 0.38
CA GLN A 127 11.25 8.53 1.70
C GLN A 127 10.72 7.09 1.57
N LEU A 128 9.81 6.84 0.62
CA LEU A 128 9.29 5.51 0.29
C LEU A 128 10.41 4.59 -0.19
N ARG A 129 11.27 5.09 -1.08
CA ARG A 129 12.44 4.35 -1.56
C ARG A 129 13.36 3.98 -0.41
N GLN A 130 13.61 4.91 0.50
CA GLN A 130 14.49 4.70 1.64
C GLN A 130 13.94 3.64 2.61
N ILE A 131 12.64 3.69 2.94
CA ILE A 131 12.00 2.63 3.75
C ILE A 131 12.17 1.26 3.10
N ALA A 132 11.92 1.16 1.80
CA ALA A 132 12.00 -0.13 1.12
C ALA A 132 13.42 -0.70 1.17
N GLN A 133 14.43 0.12 0.85
CA GLN A 133 15.83 -0.29 0.89
C GLN A 133 16.28 -0.72 2.28
N GLU A 134 15.90 0.01 3.33
CA GLU A 134 16.28 -0.31 4.70
C GLU A 134 15.58 -1.55 5.25
N ALA A 135 14.45 -1.95 4.65
CA ALA A 135 13.69 -3.13 5.00
C ALA A 135 13.96 -4.32 4.06
N ASP A 136 15.04 -4.31 3.29
CA ASP A 136 15.39 -5.35 2.30
C ASP A 136 14.28 -5.61 1.26
N GLY A 137 13.51 -4.57 0.93
CA GLY A 137 12.45 -4.61 -0.06
C GLY A 137 12.75 -3.75 -1.29
N GLU A 138 11.79 -3.74 -2.21
CA GLU A 138 11.90 -3.06 -3.49
C GLU A 138 11.04 -1.79 -3.53
N PHE A 139 11.53 -0.79 -4.26
CA PHE A 139 10.78 0.41 -4.56
C PHE A 139 10.34 0.42 -6.02
N ARG A 140 9.06 0.70 -6.26
CA ARG A 140 8.50 0.89 -7.59
C ARG A 140 7.71 2.19 -7.66
N GLN A 141 8.02 3.02 -8.65
CA GLN A 141 7.17 4.16 -8.99
C GLN A 141 6.21 3.76 -10.11
N VAL A 142 4.92 3.99 -9.90
CA VAL A 142 3.87 3.80 -10.90
C VAL A 142 3.45 5.18 -11.39
N ARG A 143 3.76 5.46 -12.66
CA ARG A 143 3.26 6.65 -13.36
C ARG A 143 1.92 6.29 -14.01
N PRO A 144 0.90 7.16 -13.92
CA PRO A 144 -0.30 7.00 -14.72
C PRO A 144 0.10 6.85 -16.19
N LYS A 145 -0.56 5.95 -16.93
CA LYS A 145 -0.46 5.98 -18.38
C LYS A 145 -1.08 7.29 -18.84
N GLY A 146 -0.24 8.30 -19.10
CA GLY A 146 -0.68 9.48 -19.82
C GLY A 146 -1.36 9.03 -21.12
N GLY A 147 -2.56 9.54 -21.39
CA GLY A 147 -3.13 9.44 -22.72
C GLY A 147 -2.11 10.04 -23.70
N ASN A 148 -1.67 9.24 -24.65
CA ASN A 148 -0.81 9.69 -25.73
C ASN A 148 -1.50 10.87 -26.43
N GLY A 149 -1.01 12.07 -26.17
CA GLY A 149 -1.11 13.19 -27.10
C GLY A 149 -0.04 13.04 -28.17
N ASP A 150 -0.11 11.96 -28.95
CA ASP A 150 0.59 11.86 -30.23
C ASP A 150 -0.39 12.30 -31.32
N ASN A 151 -0.42 13.61 -31.59
CA ASN A 151 -0.96 14.10 -32.85
C ASN A 151 0.23 14.24 -33.82
N PRO A 152 0.40 13.34 -34.80
CA PRO A 152 1.42 13.56 -35.82
C PRO A 152 1.02 14.76 -36.71
N PRO A 153 2.01 15.48 -37.26
CA PRO A 153 1.78 16.61 -38.16
C PRO A 153 1.07 16.20 -39.46
#